data_AF-A0A6V7LI68-F1
#
_entry.id   AF-A0A6V7LI68-F1
#
_cell.length_a   1.000
_cell.length_b   1.000
_cell.length_c   1.000
_cell.angle_alpha   90.00
_cell.angle_beta   90.00
_cell.angle_gamma   90.00
#
_symmetry.space_group_name_H-M   'P 1'
#
loop_
_entity.id
_entity.type
_entity.pdbx_description
1 polymer ?
#
loop_
_entity_poly.entity_id
_entity_poly.type
_entity_poly.pdbx_seq_one_letter_code
_entity_poly.pdbx_strand_id
1 'polypeptide(L)' 'ARIVGGSKTGINEYPMMAGMVDAIEQIIYCGATIINNKQVITAASCLFNANVRKVRVVVGEHDVSR' A
#
# COMPACT_ATOMS: atom_id res chain seq x y z
N ALA A 1 -6.46 21.25 -4.24
CA ALA A 1 -5.43 21.34 -3.19
C ALA A 1 -4.21 20.57 -3.64
N ARG A 2 -3.04 21.21 -3.72
CA ARG A 2 -1.76 20.53 -3.99
C ARG A 2 -1.10 20.29 -2.64
N ILE A 3 -0.65 19.08 -2.35
CA ILE A 3 0.25 18.88 -1.21
C ILE A 3 1.50 19.70 -1.52
N VAL A 4 1.73 20.78 -0.79
CA VAL A 4 2.95 21.61 -0.88
C VAL A 4 3.76 21.35 0.37
N GLY A 5 5.01 20.92 0.22
CA GLY A 5 5.91 20.69 1.36
C GLY A 5 5.60 19.43 2.19
N GLY A 6 5.40 18.28 1.53
CA GLY A 6 5.20 17.02 2.26
C GLY A 6 6.37 16.72 3.21
N SER A 7 6.05 16.20 4.40
CA SER A 7 7.00 15.75 5.42
C SER A 7 6.86 14.25 5.68
N LYS A 8 7.90 13.61 6.24
CA LYS A 8 7.78 12.23 6.72
C LYS A 8 6.67 12.18 7.78
N THR A 9 5.79 11.20 7.66
CA THR A 9 4.72 10.97 8.64
C THR A 9 5.29 10.43 9.93
N GLY A 10 4.57 10.55 11.03
CA GLY A 10 4.86 9.83 12.26
C GLY A 10 4.65 8.32 12.10
N ILE A 11 5.29 7.53 12.96
CA ILE A 11 5.04 6.09 13.04
C ILE A 11 3.57 5.89 13.40
N ASN A 12 2.86 5.08 12.59
CA ASN A 12 1.43 4.80 12.76
C ASN A 12 0.50 6.02 12.71
N GLU A 13 0.92 7.15 12.12
CA GLU A 13 0.04 8.32 11.95
C GLU A 13 -1.16 8.02 11.04
N TYR A 14 -0.95 7.13 10.05
CA TYR A 14 -1.99 6.67 9.13
C TYR A 14 -2.08 5.13 9.18
N PRO A 15 -2.69 4.55 10.22
CA PRO A 15 -2.68 3.10 10.45
C PRO A 15 -3.47 2.31 9.40
N MET A 16 -4.35 2.99 8.65
CA MET A 16 -5.13 2.40 7.56
C MET A 16 -4.33 2.27 6.26
N MET A 17 -3.13 2.85 6.18
CA MET A 17 -2.27 2.74 5.00
C MET A 17 -1.80 1.30 4.81
N ALA A 18 -1.97 0.80 3.60
CA ALA A 18 -1.48 -0.49 3.16
C ALA A 18 -0.73 -0.34 1.83
N GLY A 19 0.26 -1.19 1.61
CA GLY A 19 0.97 -1.30 0.34
C GLY A 19 0.57 -2.58 -0.40
N MET A 20 0.46 -2.52 -1.71
CA MET A 20 0.34 -3.70 -2.56
C MET A 20 1.70 -4.11 -3.06
N VAL A 21 2.05 -5.38 -2.84
CA VAL A 21 3.33 -5.96 -3.24
C VAL A 21 3.13 -7.12 -4.20
N ASP A 22 4.05 -7.26 -5.14
CA ASP A 22 4.17 -8.49 -5.92
C ASP A 22 4.93 -9.53 -5.09
N ALA A 23 4.41 -10.75 -5.01
CA ALA A 23 4.99 -11.83 -4.21
C ALA A 23 6.36 -12.31 -4.69
N ILE A 24 6.73 -12.02 -5.95
CA ILE A 24 8.01 -12.41 -6.55
C ILE A 24 9.02 -11.27 -6.38
N GLU A 25 8.67 -10.09 -6.85
CA GLU A 25 9.58 -8.93 -6.85
C GLU A 25 9.72 -8.31 -5.46
N GLN A 26 8.77 -8.57 -4.55
CA GLN A 26 8.70 -8.00 -3.21
C GLN A 26 8.71 -6.46 -3.16
N ILE A 27 8.40 -5.82 -4.29
CA ILE A 27 8.31 -4.36 -4.41
C ILE A 27 6.88 -3.88 -4.19
N ILE A 28 6.74 -2.77 -3.47
CA ILE A 28 5.47 -2.05 -3.35
C ILE A 28 5.26 -1.25 -4.64
N TYR A 29 4.21 -1.58 -5.40
CA TYR A 29 3.90 -0.91 -6.68
C TYR A 29 2.66 -0.02 -6.61
N CYS A 30 1.78 -0.25 -5.63
CA CYS A 30 0.56 0.53 -5.43
C CYS A 30 0.24 0.69 -3.94
N GLY A 31 -0.58 1.69 -3.63
CA GLY A 31 -1.18 1.85 -2.31
C GLY A 31 -2.54 1.18 -2.19
N ALA A 32 -2.96 0.91 -0.96
CA ALA A 32 -4.28 0.43 -0.59
C ALA A 32 -4.68 1.01 0.78
N THR A 33 -5.97 0.90 1.12
CA THR A 33 -6.50 1.35 2.41
C THR A 33 -7.28 0.23 3.07
N ILE A 34 -7.00 -0.03 4.34
CA ILE A 34 -7.69 -1.04 5.15
C ILE A 34 -9.11 -0.55 5.46
N ILE A 35 -10.11 -1.35 5.07
CA ILE A 35 -11.52 -1.05 5.36
C ILE A 35 -12.09 -1.99 6.43
N ASN A 36 -11.50 -3.17 6.62
CA ASN A 36 -11.78 -4.08 7.72
C ASN A 36 -10.64 -5.10 7.88
N ASN A 37 -10.81 -6.05 8.80
CA ASN A 37 -9.81 -7.06 9.17
C ASN A 37 -9.38 -8.00 8.03
N LYS A 38 -10.10 -8.03 6.89
CA LYS A 38 -9.83 -8.95 5.77
C LYS A 38 -9.94 -8.30 4.39
N GLN A 39 -10.19 -6.99 4.31
CA GLN A 39 -10.45 -6.30 3.07
C GLN A 39 -9.72 -4.97 3.03
N VAL A 40 -9.20 -4.67 1.85
CA VAL A 40 -8.60 -3.39 1.50
C VAL A 40 -9.24 -2.85 0.23
N ILE A 41 -9.24 -1.54 0.07
CA ILE A 41 -9.65 -0.84 -1.14
C ILE A 41 -8.42 -0.27 -1.85
N THR A 42 -8.42 -0.31 -3.17
CA THR A 42 -7.35 0.25 -4.03
C THR A 42 -7.95 0.72 -5.37
N ALA A 43 -7.13 1.34 -6.21
CA ALA A 43 -7.52 1.74 -7.56
C ALA A 43 -7.59 0.53 -8.50
N ALA A 44 -8.62 0.45 -9.35
CA ALA A 44 -8.77 -0.63 -10.32
C ALA A 44 -7.57 -0.75 -11.27
N SER A 45 -6.95 0.38 -11.65
CA SER A 45 -5.77 0.42 -12.50
C SER A 45 -4.56 -0.30 -11.90
N CYS A 46 -4.47 -0.44 -10.57
CA CYS A 46 -3.41 -1.20 -9.91
C CYS A 46 -3.53 -2.72 -10.16
N LEU A 47 -4.70 -3.21 -10.59
CA LEU A 47 -4.97 -4.64 -10.79
C LEU A 47 -4.97 -5.08 -12.25
N PHE A 48 -4.97 -4.16 -13.22
CA PHE A 48 -5.16 -4.50 -14.64
C PHE A 48 -4.13 -5.49 -15.21
N ASN A 49 -2.87 -5.39 -14.78
CA ASN A 49 -1.81 -6.33 -15.17
C ASN A 49 -1.29 -7.18 -13.98
N ALA A 50 -1.98 -7.14 -12.84
CA ALA A 50 -1.56 -7.88 -11.66
C ALA A 50 -2.13 -9.29 -11.70
N ASN A 51 -1.28 -10.30 -11.48
CA ASN A 51 -1.79 -11.65 -11.26
C ASN A 51 -2.29 -11.74 -9.81
N VAL A 52 -3.60 -11.90 -9.63
CA VAL A 52 -4.25 -11.95 -8.30
C VAL A 52 -3.59 -12.97 -7.36
N ARG A 53 -3.04 -14.07 -7.88
CA ARG A 53 -2.33 -15.08 -7.07
C ARG A 53 -0.97 -14.61 -6.54
N LYS A 54 -0.40 -13.58 -7.15
CA LYS A 54 0.88 -12.96 -6.78
C LYS A 54 0.69 -11.64 -6.04
N VAL A 55 -0.52 -11.09 -5.98
CA VAL A 55 -0.78 -9.88 -5.20
C VAL A 55 -0.77 -10.23 -3.72
N ARG A 56 0.05 -9.52 -2.94
CA ARG A 56 -0.08 -9.47 -1.49
C ARG A 56 -0.24 -8.04 -1.02
N VAL A 57 -0.66 -7.90 0.22
CA VAL A 57 -0.84 -6.61 0.88
C VAL A 57 0.07 -6.59 2.10
N VAL A 58 0.85 -5.52 2.24
CA VAL A 58 1.64 -5.20 3.43
C VAL A 58 0.92 -4.12 4.23
N VAL A 59 0.87 -4.29 5.54
CA VAL A 59 0.20 -3.38 6.49
C VAL A 59 1.14 -3.07 7.65
N GLY A 60 0.99 -1.89 8.25
CA GLY A 60 1.82 -1.47 9.38
C GLY A 60 3.27 -1.15 9.03
N GLU A 61 3.60 -1.09 7.73
CA GLU A 61 4.94 -0.72 7.28
C GLU A 61 5.09 0.81 7.25
N HIS A 62 6.19 1.31 7.81
CA HIS A 62 6.50 2.73 7.88
C HIS A 62 7.80 3.07 7.14
N ASP A 63 8.72 2.12 6.97
CA ASP A 63 10.00 2.34 6.31
C ASP A 63 10.30 1.23 5.29
N VAL A 64 10.02 1.53 4.03
CA VAL A 64 10.13 0.57 2.91
C VAL A 64 11.56 0.43 2.36
N SER A 65 12.54 1.12 2.96
CA SER A 65 13.94 1.10 2.52
C SER A 65 14.78 0.04 3.26
N ARG A 66 14.17 -0.71 4.18
CA ARG A 66 14.84 -1.61 5.11
C ARG A 66 14.34 -3.03 4.96
#